data_AF-A0A5K0VPW9-F1
#
_entry.id   AF-A0A5K0VPW9-F1
#
_cell.length_a   1.000
_cell.length_b   1.000
_cell.length_c   1.000
_cell.angle_alpha   90.00
_cell.angle_beta   90.00
_cell.angle_gamma   90.00
#
_symmetry.space_group_name_H-M   'P 1'
#
loop_
_entity.id
_entity.type
_entity.pdbx_description
1 polymer ?
#
loop_
_entity_poly.entity_id
_entity_poly.type
_entity_poly.pdbx_seq_one_letter_code
_entity_poly.pdbx_strand_id
1 'polypeptide(L)' 'SGDSRGFGFLSLDRDEDADAAIRALDQTEWNGRIVLVEKSKTRAH' A
#
# COMPACT_ATOMS: atom_id res chain seq x y z
N SER A 1 -17.75 -13.70 10.04
CA SER A 1 -16.35 -13.38 10.38
C SER A 1 -15.81 -12.47 9.31
N GLY A 2 -15.40 -11.25 9.68
CA GLY A 2 -14.84 -10.28 8.74
C GLY A 2 -13.39 -10.63 8.46
N ASP A 3 -13.15 -11.56 7.53
CA ASP A 3 -11.80 -11.85 7.06
C ASP A 3 -11.31 -10.68 6.22
N SER A 4 -10.31 -9.96 6.74
CA SER A 4 -9.57 -8.96 5.98
C SER A 4 -9.01 -9.58 4.71
N ARG A 5 -9.32 -9.00 3.55
CA ARG A 5 -8.90 -9.50 2.24
C ARG A 5 -7.39 -9.43 1.98
N GLY A 6 -6.59 -9.01 2.97
CA GLY A 6 -5.14 -8.90 2.88
C GLY A 6 -4.62 -7.70 2.09
N PHE A 7 -5.48 -6.71 1.80
CA PHE A 7 -5.10 -5.46 1.14
C PHE A 7 -5.90 -4.27 1.69
N GLY A 8 -5.34 -3.08 1.54
CA GLY A 8 -5.98 -1.81 1.87
C GLY A 8 -5.50 -0.70 0.96
N PHE A 9 -6.25 0.39 0.91
CA PHE A 9 -5.85 1.61 0.23
C PHE A 9 -5.81 2.72 1.26
N LEU A 10 -4.82 3.61 1.14
CA LEU A 10 -4.71 4.81 1.92
C LEU A 10 -4.46 5.99 0.98
N SER A 11 -4.98 7.15 1.36
CA SER A 11 -4.75 8.40 0.65
C SER A 11 -3.75 9.23 1.44
N LEU A 12 -2.76 9.77 0.75
CA LEU A 12 -1.76 10.69 1.30
C LEU A 12 -1.99 12.06 0.68
N ASP A 13 -1.68 13.10 1.45
CA ASP A 13 -1.91 14.48 1.02
C ASP A 13 -0.96 14.93 -0.09
N ARG A 14 0.21 14.30 -0.21
CA ARG A 14 1.26 14.64 -1.18
C ARG A 14 1.80 13.41 -1.90
N ASP A 15 2.11 13.58 -3.17
CA ASP A 15 2.73 12.52 -3.98
C ASP A 15 4.11 12.12 -3.45
N GLU A 16 4.86 13.08 -2.88
CA GLU A 16 6.17 12.85 -2.27
C GLU A 16 6.09 11.88 -1.08
N ASP A 17 5.03 12.01 -0.27
CA ASP A 17 4.79 11.12 0.86
C ASP A 17 4.43 9.71 0.38
N ALA A 18 3.70 9.60 -0.73
CA ALA A 18 3.42 8.32 -1.37
C ALA A 18 4.69 7.65 -1.91
N ASP A 19 5.57 8.42 -2.57
CA ASP A 19 6.86 7.90 -3.06
C ASP A 19 7.78 7.47 -1.92
N ALA A 20 7.81 8.23 -0.81
CA ALA A 20 8.57 7.87 0.38
C ALA A 20 8.04 6.58 1.03
N ALA A 21 6.72 6.46 1.18
CA ALA A 21 6.08 5.28 1.73
C ALA A 21 6.34 4.02 0.87
N ILE A 22 6.22 4.13 -0.45
CA ILE A 22 6.55 3.04 -1.38
C ILE A 22 8.00 2.60 -1.19
N ARG A 23 8.96 3.53 -1.23
CA ARG A 23 10.39 3.19 -1.07
C ARG A 23 10.72 2.54 0.27
N ALA A 24 10.02 2.93 1.33
CA ALA A 24 10.28 2.44 2.68
C ALA A 24 9.61 1.10 2.97
N LEU A 25 8.45 0.83 2.38
CA LEU A 25 7.57 -0.27 2.78
C LEU A 25 7.39 -1.33 1.68
N ASP A 26 7.62 -1.00 0.42
CA ASP A 26 7.51 -1.97 -0.67
C ASP A 26 8.52 -3.12 -0.49
N GLN A 27 8.02 -4.34 -0.72
CA GLN A 27 8.77 -5.59 -0.55
C GLN A 27 9.29 -5.87 0.86
N THR A 28 8.82 -5.14 1.88
CA THR A 28 9.19 -5.41 3.27
C THR A 28 8.39 -6.58 3.84
N GLU A 29 8.95 -7.26 4.85
CA GLU A 29 8.24 -8.31 5.58
C GLU A 29 7.41 -7.70 6.71
N TRP A 30 6.11 -7.99 6.71
CA TRP A 30 5.19 -7.64 7.78
C TRP A 30 4.39 -8.88 8.19
N ASN A 31 4.50 -9.29 9.45
CA ASN A 31 3.82 -10.47 10.00
C ASN A 31 4.10 -11.76 9.20
N GLY A 32 5.35 -11.94 8.75
CA GLY A 32 5.76 -13.11 7.96
C GLY A 32 5.24 -13.10 6.51
N ARG A 33 4.74 -11.97 6.01
CA ARG A 33 4.28 -11.79 4.63
C ARG A 33 4.99 -10.61 4.00
N ILE A 34 5.41 -10.76 2.75
CA ILE A 34 5.91 -9.64 1.96
C ILE A 34 4.73 -8.74 1.58
N VAL A 35 4.84 -7.46 1.89
CA VAL A 35 3.84 -6.45 1.50
C VAL A 35 4.27 -5.74 0.23
N LEU A 36 3.29 -5.49 -0.65
CA LEU A 36 3.46 -4.72 -1.87
C LEU A 36 2.85 -3.33 -1.63
N VAL A 37 3.64 -2.29 -1.86
CA VAL A 37 3.19 -0.91 -1.73
C VAL A 37 3.45 -0.19 -3.05
N GLU A 38 2.38 0.23 -3.71
CA GLU A 38 2.44 0.89 -5.02
C GLU A 38 1.45 2.06 -5.11
N LYS A 39 1.72 3.01 -6.02
CA LYS A 39 0.74 4.08 -6.31
C LYS A 39 -0.51 3.44 -6.87
N SER A 40 -1.64 3.65 -6.20
CA SER A 40 -2.92 3.08 -6.65
C SER A 40 -3.27 3.62 -8.02
N LYS A 41 -3.36 2.74 -9.01
CA LYS A 41 -4.01 3.05 -10.28
C LYS A 41 -5.50 3.06 -9.99
N THR A 42 -6.07 4.24 -9.76
CA THR A 42 -7.54 4.32 -9.75
C THR A 42 -7.99 3.80 -11.11
N ARG A 43 -8.72 2.68 -11.13
CA ARG A 43 -9.53 2.35 -12.30
C ARG A 43 -10.68 3.34 -12.23
N ALA A 44 -10.44 4.55 -12.77
CA ALA A 44 -11.49 5.49 -13.06
C ALA A 44 -12.52 4.73 -13.90
N HIS A 45 -13.70 4.53 -13.33
CA HIS A 45 -14.85 3.97 -14.03
C HIS A 45 -15.91 5.04 -14.17
#